data_AF-A0A1W9QEE4-F1
#
_entry.id   AF-A0A1W9QEE4-F1
#
_cell.length_a   1.000
_cell.length_b   1.000
_cell.length_c   1.000
_cell.angle_alpha   90.00
_cell.angle_beta   90.00
_cell.angle_gamma   90.00
#
_symmetry.space_group_name_H-M   'P 1'
#
loop_
_entity.id
_entity.type
_entity.pdbx_description
1 polymer ?
#
loop_
_entity_poly.entity_id
_entity_poly.type
_entity_poly.pdbx_seq_one_letter_code
_entity_poly.pdbx_strand_id
1 'polypeptide(L)'
;MKQVLRSLFSLTLIVLSVLGLMNVYSDNSEVVAMAGRVACTSCQPRLVQAGRSPIAQTLTFQTGPQTLVVVECQRSLYFVGEYSCSQAPASP
;
A
#
# COMPACT_ATOMS: atom_id res chain seq x y z
N MET A 1 14.25 30.39 -24.87
CA MET A 1 14.71 29.73 -23.61
C MET A 1 13.81 29.98 -22.41
N LYS A 2 13.49 31.22 -22.03
CA LYS A 2 12.68 31.49 -20.81
C LYS A 2 11.28 30.86 -20.82
N GLN A 3 10.58 30.84 -21.96
CA GLN A 3 9.28 30.17 -22.09
C GLN A 3 9.40 28.65 -21.98
N VAL A 4 10.35 28.04 -22.69
CA VAL A 4 10.60 26.59 -22.63
C VAL A 4 10.92 26.15 -21.19
N LEU A 5 11.76 26.91 -20.48
CA LEU A 5 12.09 26.63 -19.08
C LEU A 5 10.86 26.72 -18.16
N ARG A 6 10.00 27.73 -18.34
CA ARG A 6 8.76 27.86 -17.57
C ARG A 6 7.79 26.73 -17.87
N SER A 7 7.64 26.32 -19.13
CA SER A 7 6.78 25.21 -19.53
C SER A 7 7.26 23.88 -18.95
N LEU A 8 8.57 23.59 -19.01
CA LEU A 8 9.15 22.38 -18.41
C LEU A 8 8.93 22.37 -16.90
N PHE A 9 9.18 23.49 -16.22
CA PHE A 9 8.99 23.57 -14.77
C PHE A 9 7.53 23.36 -14.37
N SER A 10 6.60 24.00 -15.09
CA SER A 10 5.17 23.82 -14.86
C SER A 10 4.72 22.38 -15.11
N LEU A 11 5.22 21.75 -16.16
CA LEU A 11 4.92 20.35 -16.49
C LEU A 11 5.41 19.42 -15.38
N THR A 12 6.65 19.61 -14.93
CA THR A 12 7.23 18.82 -13.83
C THR A 12 6.41 18.95 -12.55
N LEU A 13 6.00 20.15 -12.17
CA LEU A 13 5.16 20.35 -10.99
C LEU A 13 3.82 19.64 -11.10
N ILE A 14 3.16 19.73 -12.25
CA ILE A 14 1.88 19.04 -12.50
C ILE A 14 2.05 17.53 -12.39
N VAL A 15 3.10 16.97 -13.04
CA VAL A 15 3.40 15.53 -12.96
C VAL A 15 3.64 15.10 -11.52
N LEU A 16 4.47 15.83 -10.76
CA LEU A 16 4.74 15.53 -9.36
C LEU A 16 3.47 15.63 -8.48
N SER A 17 2.59 16.61 -8.73
CA SER A 17 1.31 16.72 -8.02
C SER A 17 0.38 15.56 -8.33
N VAL A 18 0.28 15.12 -9.59
CA VAL A 18 -0.52 13.96 -9.97
C VAL A 18 0.04 12.68 -9.34
N LEU A 19 1.37 12.50 -9.32
CA LEU A 19 1.99 11.36 -8.64
C LEU A 19 1.74 11.38 -7.13
N GLY A 20 1.82 12.56 -6.50
CA GLY A 20 1.48 12.72 -5.08
C GLY A 20 0.02 12.41 -4.79
N LEU A 21 -0.90 12.87 -5.64
CA LEU A 21 -2.32 12.58 -5.55
C LEU A 21 -2.58 11.09 -5.72
N MET A 22 -1.97 10.45 -6.72
CA MET A 22 -2.03 9.00 -6.90
C MET A 22 -1.42 8.27 -5.72
N ASN A 23 -0.37 8.76 -5.06
CA ASN A 23 0.15 8.09 -3.87
C ASN A 23 -0.82 8.13 -2.69
N VAL A 24 -1.54 9.24 -2.52
CA VAL A 24 -2.54 9.42 -1.46
C VAL A 24 -3.83 8.64 -1.76
N TYR A 25 -4.26 8.61 -3.03
CA TYR A 25 -5.53 8.02 -3.47
C TYR A 25 -5.40 6.59 -4.02
N SER A 26 -4.21 6.15 -4.44
CA SER A 26 -3.94 4.76 -4.84
C SER A 26 -4.30 3.90 -3.67
N ASP A 27 -5.37 3.19 -3.90
CA ASP A 27 -6.37 2.95 -2.91
C ASP A 27 -5.91 1.83 -1.98
N ASN A 28 -6.10 2.05 -0.68
CA ASN A 28 -5.71 1.06 0.31
C ASN A 28 -6.57 -0.20 0.21
N SER A 29 -7.70 -0.11 -0.48
CA SER A 29 -8.59 -1.24 -0.79
C SER A 29 -7.86 -2.34 -1.57
N GLU A 30 -6.98 -2.00 -2.51
CA GLU A 30 -6.22 -2.99 -3.29
C GLU A 30 -5.19 -3.72 -2.40
N VAL A 31 -4.47 -2.98 -1.55
CA VAL A 31 -3.50 -3.57 -0.61
C VAL A 31 -4.20 -4.45 0.41
N VAL A 32 -5.34 -4.02 0.94
CA VAL A 32 -6.15 -4.82 1.87
C VAL A 32 -6.68 -6.08 1.19
N ALA A 33 -7.12 -5.99 -0.07
CA ALA A 33 -7.57 -7.15 -0.83
C ALA A 33 -6.44 -8.15 -1.10
N MET A 34 -5.25 -7.66 -1.49
CA MET A 34 -4.06 -8.48 -1.68
C MET A 34 -3.63 -9.14 -0.37
N ALA A 35 -3.56 -8.38 0.71
CA ALA A 35 -3.21 -8.88 2.03
C ALA A 35 -4.23 -9.89 2.54
N GLY A 36 -5.52 -9.70 2.26
CA GLY A 36 -6.57 -10.66 2.60
C GLY A 36 -6.36 -12.02 1.90
N ARG A 37 -5.97 -12.01 0.62
CA ARG A 37 -5.64 -13.24 -0.12
C ARG A 37 -4.40 -13.95 0.44
N VAL A 38 -3.42 -13.18 0.91
CA VAL A 38 -2.20 -13.71 1.56
C VAL A 38 -2.50 -14.25 2.96
N ALA A 39 -3.41 -13.61 3.69
CA ALA A 39 -3.84 -14.05 5.01
C ALA A 39 -4.63 -15.37 4.94
N CYS A 40 -5.46 -15.53 3.91
CA CYS A 40 -6.29 -16.72 3.75
C CYS A 40 -6.77 -16.91 2.30
N THR A 41 -6.60 -18.11 1.76
CA THR A 41 -7.01 -18.45 0.39
C THR A 41 -8.47 -18.88 0.26
N SER A 42 -9.07 -19.41 1.33
CA SER A 42 -10.41 -20.02 1.31
C SER A 42 -11.34 -19.56 2.43
N CYS A 43 -11.07 -18.41 3.05
CA CYS A 43 -11.93 -17.81 4.06
C CYS A 43 -12.16 -16.32 3.83
N GLN A 44 -13.11 -15.74 4.56
CA GLN A 44 -13.32 -14.29 4.59
C GLN A 44 -12.53 -13.68 5.76
N PRO A 45 -11.31 -13.18 5.52
CA PRO A 45 -10.54 -12.55 6.58
C PRO A 45 -11.21 -11.25 7.01
N ARG A 46 -11.41 -11.08 8.32
CA ARG A 46 -11.88 -9.83 8.90
C ARG A 46 -10.68 -8.97 9.29
N LEU A 47 -10.55 -7.78 8.71
CA LEU A 47 -9.51 -6.84 9.12
C LEU A 47 -9.77 -6.39 10.58
N VAL A 48 -8.76 -6.56 11.43
CA VAL A 48 -8.80 -6.20 12.86
C VAL A 48 -8.03 -4.91 13.11
N GLN A 49 -6.82 -4.83 12.55
CA GLN A 49 -5.94 -3.69 12.74
C GLN A 49 -5.18 -3.39 11.45
N ALA A 50 -4.97 -2.11 11.18
CA ALA A 50 -4.15 -1.64 10.08
C ALA A 50 -3.15 -0.61 10.61
N GLY A 51 -1.86 -0.93 10.52
CA GLY A 51 -0.75 0.00 10.69
C GLY A 51 -0.27 0.46 9.33
N ARG A 52 -0.06 1.77 9.15
CA ARG A 52 0.48 2.33 7.91
C ARG A 52 1.74 3.11 8.18
N SER A 53 2.74 2.87 7.36
CA SER A 53 3.91 3.72 7.18
C SER A 53 4.02 4.11 5.69
N PRO A 54 4.87 5.09 5.34
CA PRO A 54 5.04 5.50 3.94
C PRO A 54 5.59 4.39 3.02
N ILE A 55 6.22 3.36 3.57
CA ILE A 55 6.92 2.30 2.80
C ILE A 55 6.28 0.93 3.00
N ALA A 56 5.73 0.68 4.18
CA ALA A 56 5.12 -0.59 4.56
C ALA A 56 3.74 -0.40 5.21
N GLN A 57 2.84 -1.33 4.96
CA GLN A 57 1.55 -1.45 5.64
C GLN A 57 1.50 -2.80 6.35
N THR A 58 1.16 -2.77 7.63
CA THR A 58 0.96 -3.98 8.45
C THR A 58 -0.52 -4.17 8.68
N LEU A 59 -1.07 -5.30 8.28
CA LEU A 59 -2.49 -5.61 8.31
C LEU A 59 -2.71 -6.88 9.12
N THR A 60 -3.49 -6.77 10.19
CA THR A 60 -3.85 -7.91 11.03
C THR A 60 -5.25 -8.36 10.69
N PHE A 61 -5.39 -9.62 10.28
CA PHE A 61 -6.66 -10.25 9.93
C PHE A 61 -7.04 -11.33 10.93
N GLN A 62 -8.32 -11.41 11.24
CA GLN A 62 -8.93 -12.55 11.91
C GLN A 62 -9.47 -13.52 10.86
N THR A 63 -8.91 -14.73 10.80
CA THR A 63 -9.27 -15.77 9.83
C THR A 63 -10.09 -16.91 10.45
N GLY A 64 -10.22 -16.93 11.78
CA GLY A 64 -11.01 -17.88 12.54
C GLY A 64 -11.35 -17.34 13.95
N PRO A 65 -11.98 -18.14 14.83
CA PRO A 65 -12.44 -17.69 16.14
C PRO A 65 -11.34 -17.04 17.00
N GLN A 66 -10.11 -17.53 16.90
CA GLN A 66 -8.95 -17.03 17.66
C GLN A 66 -7.67 -16.96 16.81
N THR A 67 -7.77 -17.09 15.48
CA THR A 67 -6.61 -17.06 14.59
C THR A 67 -6.41 -15.65 14.06
N LEU A 68 -5.31 -15.02 14.47
CA LEU A 68 -4.85 -13.75 13.93
C LEU A 68 -3.66 -13.99 13.00
N VAL A 69 -3.72 -13.42 11.81
CA VAL A 69 -2.66 -13.46 10.81
C VAL A 69 -2.21 -12.03 10.56
N VAL A 70 -0.92 -11.78 10.74
CA VAL A 70 -0.31 -10.49 10.42
C VAL A 70 0.29 -10.58 9.03
N VAL A 71 -0.08 -9.65 8.17
CA VAL A 71 0.44 -9.52 6.81
C VAL A 71 1.17 -8.19 6.70
N GLU A 72 2.37 -8.23 6.14
CA GLU A 72 3.15 -7.04 5.83
C GLU A 72 3.15 -6.84 4.31
N CYS A 73 2.76 -5.65 3.88
CA CYS A 73 2.77 -5.23 2.49
C CYS A 73 3.77 -4.09 2.32
N GLN A 74 4.79 -4.30 1.50
CA GLN A 74 5.80 -3.29 1.22
C GLN A 74 5.64 -2.74 -0.20
N ARG A 75 5.87 -1.43 -0.35
CA ARG A 75 5.88 -0.76 -1.65
C ARG A 75 7.31 -0.69 -2.18
N SER A 76 7.51 -1.00 -3.45
CA SER A 76 8.84 -0.98 -4.09
C SER A 76 9.47 0.41 -4.24
N LEU A 77 8.65 1.48 -4.34
CA LEU A 77 9.11 2.87 -4.45
C LEU A 77 8.14 3.82 -3.71
N TYR A 78 8.69 4.85 -3.04
CA TYR A 78 7.95 5.77 -2.17
C TYR A 78 6.71 6.44 -2.81
N PHE A 79 6.74 6.68 -4.13
CA PHE A 79 5.68 7.39 -4.85
C PHE A 79 5.00 6.57 -5.95
N VAL A 80 5.72 5.62 -6.56
CA VAL A 80 5.25 4.86 -7.73
C VAL A 80 5.85 3.47 -7.71
N GLY A 81 5.25 2.56 -6.94
CA GLY A 81 5.73 1.19 -6.84
C GLY A 81 4.58 0.23 -6.57
N GLU A 82 4.70 -0.98 -7.11
CA GLU A 82 3.80 -2.08 -6.79
C GLU A 82 3.95 -2.48 -5.32
N TYR A 83 2.83 -2.91 -4.72
CA TYR A 83 2.84 -3.53 -3.40
C TYR A 83 3.14 -5.02 -3.53
N SER A 84 3.95 -5.54 -2.62
CA SER A 84 4.16 -6.96 -2.40
C SER A 84 3.79 -7.30 -0.97
N CYS A 85 2.91 -8.28 -0.76
CA CYS A 85 2.43 -8.68 0.54
C CYS A 85 2.93 -10.08 0.92
N SER A 86 3.38 -10.24 2.16
CA SER A 86 3.81 -11.52 2.74
C SER A 86 3.30 -11.66 4.17
N GLN A 87 3.08 -12.89 4.64
CA GLN A 87 2.79 -13.12 6.06
C GLN A 87 4.00 -12.73 6.89
N ALA A 88 3.79 -11.87 7.90
CA ALA A 88 4.85 -11.54 8.84
C ALA A 88 5.17 -12.77 9.70
N PRO A 89 6.44 -13.00 10.06
CA PRO A 89 6.78 -14.07 10.99
C PRO A 89 6.00 -13.86 12.28
N ALA A 90 5.39 -14.94 12.79
CA ALA A 90 4.74 -14.91 14.10
C ALA A 90 5.79 -14.43 15.12
N SER A 91 5.59 -13.24 15.69
CA SER A 91 6.42 -12.77 16.79
C SER A 91 6.31 -13.79 17.92
N PRO A 92 7.43 -14.32 18.44
CA PRO A 92 7.44 -15.32 19.50
C PRO A 92 6.80 -14.83 20.80
#